data_AF-A0A954GE60-F1
#
_entry.id   AF-A0A954GE60-F1
#
_cell.length_a   1.000
_cell.length_b   1.000
_cell.length_c   1.000
_cell.angle_alpha   90.00
_cell.angle_beta   90.00
_cell.angle_gamma   90.00
#
_symmetry.space_group_name_H-M   'P 1'
#
loop_
_entity.id
_entity.type
_entity.pdbx_description
1 polymer ?
#
loop_
_entity_poly.entity_id
_entity_poly.type
_entity_poly.pdbx_seq_one_letter_code
_entity_poly.pdbx_strand_id
1 'polypeptide(L)'
;MSKRRRHSKPQEFAGQLGPDDAVDPRKFFDRRTHGRGDRKARQLCRQVSHTLSYVLSGECDDDTLRSLYVESVDPAPDSSRLLVTVSSLDKEDDTPAIDILTKLAAVTGKLRSEIAASISRRKTPELIFNVVRHEDLPKPETGELTEGEELD
;
A
#
# COMPACT_ATOMS: atom_id res chain seq x y z
N MET A 1 -46.25 2.03 58.70
CA MET A 1 -45.84 2.86 57.56
C MET A 1 -44.33 2.73 57.32
N SER A 2 -43.98 2.30 56.09
CA SER A 2 -42.70 2.29 55.35
C SER A 2 -41.35 2.05 56.07
N LYS A 3 -40.81 0.83 55.91
CA LYS A 3 -39.37 0.52 56.11
C LYS A 3 -38.60 0.93 54.85
N ARG A 4 -37.85 2.05 54.89
CA ARG A 4 -36.91 2.44 53.83
C ARG A 4 -35.80 1.38 53.70
N ARG A 5 -35.84 0.59 52.62
CA ARG A 5 -34.73 -0.28 52.21
C ARG A 5 -33.53 0.59 51.83
N ARG A 6 -32.40 0.41 52.53
CA ARG A 6 -31.11 1.00 52.12
C ARG A 6 -30.68 0.29 50.85
N HIS A 7 -30.59 1.01 49.73
CA HIS A 7 -30.00 0.50 48.51
C HIS A 7 -28.55 0.07 48.80
N SER A 8 -28.22 -1.18 48.49
CA SER A 8 -26.84 -1.67 48.57
C SER A 8 -25.99 -0.88 47.58
N LYS A 9 -24.74 -0.63 47.96
CA LYS A 9 -23.80 0.21 47.22
C LYS A 9 -23.59 -0.36 45.80
N PRO A 10 -23.71 0.44 44.72
CA PRO A 10 -23.52 -0.03 43.35
C PRO A 10 -22.05 -0.38 42.99
N GLN A 11 -21.15 -0.42 43.98
CA GLN A 11 -19.72 -0.67 43.78
C GLN A 11 -19.39 -2.14 43.56
N GLU A 12 -20.28 -3.08 43.90
CA GLU A 12 -20.00 -4.53 43.78
C GLU A 12 -20.16 -5.06 42.35
N PHE A 13 -20.76 -4.28 41.43
CA PHE A 13 -20.97 -4.67 40.03
C PHE A 13 -20.23 -3.80 39.02
N ALA A 14 -19.49 -2.78 39.48
CA ALA A 14 -18.64 -2.01 38.59
C ALA A 14 -17.35 -2.80 38.32
N GLY A 15 -17.10 -3.14 37.06
CA GLY A 15 -15.83 -3.73 36.64
C GLY A 15 -14.65 -2.84 37.07
N GLN A 16 -13.48 -3.45 37.28
CA GLN A 16 -12.25 -2.70 37.53
C GLN A 16 -12.05 -1.70 36.39
N LEU A 17 -11.80 -0.43 36.71
CA LEU A 17 -11.43 0.55 35.69
C LEU A 17 -10.13 0.09 35.04
N GLY A 18 -10.22 -0.26 33.76
CA GLY A 18 -9.06 -0.48 32.91
C GLY A 18 -8.36 0.85 32.62
N PRO A 19 -7.12 0.81 32.11
CA PRO A 19 -6.36 2.02 31.75
C PRO A 19 -7.06 2.92 30.73
N ASP A 20 -8.11 2.43 30.06
CA ASP A 20 -8.87 3.15 29.03
C ASP A 20 -10.16 3.82 29.56
N ASP A 21 -10.60 3.55 30.80
CA ASP A 21 -11.92 3.94 31.30
C ASP A 21 -12.04 5.42 31.77
N ALA A 22 -10.98 6.20 31.59
CA ALA A 22 -10.96 7.65 31.86
C ALA A 22 -10.41 8.48 30.69
N VAL A 23 -10.33 7.91 29.49
CA VAL A 23 -9.83 8.62 28.32
C VAL A 23 -10.94 9.55 27.81
N ASP A 24 -10.67 10.86 27.81
CA ASP A 24 -11.52 11.86 27.15
C ASP A 24 -11.83 11.38 25.72
N PRO A 25 -13.12 11.25 25.31
CA PRO A 25 -13.49 10.80 23.98
C PRO A 25 -12.77 11.59 22.88
N ARG A 26 -12.54 12.89 23.11
CA ARG A 26 -11.78 13.73 22.18
C ARG A 26 -10.35 13.24 22.04
N LYS A 27 -9.66 12.89 23.13
CA LYS A 27 -8.30 12.35 23.15
C LYS A 27 -8.20 10.90 22.68
N PHE A 28 -9.23 10.08 22.91
CA PHE A 28 -9.29 8.70 22.41
C PHE A 28 -9.31 8.65 20.87
N PHE A 29 -10.03 9.58 20.24
CA PHE A 29 -10.02 9.76 18.79
C PHE A 29 -8.82 10.57 18.26
N ASP A 30 -8.15 11.36 19.11
CA ASP A 30 -7.01 12.22 18.75
C ASP A 30 -5.70 11.47 18.48
N ARG A 31 -5.57 10.20 18.89
CA ARG A 31 -4.33 9.43 18.67
C ARG A 31 -4.06 9.05 17.19
N ARG A 32 -4.81 9.57 16.19
CA ARG A 32 -4.86 8.97 14.83
C ARG A 32 -5.15 9.94 13.66
N THR A 33 -4.21 10.83 13.31
CA THR A 33 -4.17 11.43 11.96
C THR A 33 -3.15 10.78 11.02
N HIS A 34 -2.21 9.95 11.50
CA HIS A 34 -1.28 9.21 10.62
C HIS A 34 -1.84 7.89 10.03
N GLY A 35 -2.94 7.32 10.54
CA GLY A 35 -3.40 5.99 10.10
C GLY A 35 -4.43 5.96 8.96
N ARG A 36 -5.27 7.01 8.81
CA ARG A 36 -6.40 6.99 7.85
C ARG A 36 -6.03 7.49 6.46
N GLY A 37 -5.13 8.47 6.36
CA GLY A 37 -4.58 8.95 5.08
C GLY A 37 -3.79 7.85 4.38
N ASP A 38 -2.89 7.20 5.13
CA ASP A 38 -2.05 6.11 4.62
C ASP A 38 -2.85 4.88 4.20
N ARG A 39 -3.97 4.56 4.85
CA ARG A 39 -4.81 3.42 4.42
C ARG A 39 -5.42 3.67 3.05
N LYS A 40 -6.02 4.84 2.81
CA LYS A 40 -6.61 5.15 1.50
C LYS A 40 -5.54 5.33 0.42
N ALA A 41 -4.39 5.91 0.78
CA ALA A 41 -3.24 6.00 -0.11
C ALA A 41 -2.74 4.60 -0.51
N ARG A 42 -2.56 3.68 0.44
CA ARG A 42 -2.17 2.29 0.15
C ARG A 42 -3.20 1.53 -0.67
N GLN A 43 -4.50 1.73 -0.41
CA GLN A 43 -5.56 1.16 -1.24
C GLN A 43 -5.48 1.65 -2.68
N LEU A 44 -5.27 2.96 -2.88
CA LEU A 44 -5.06 3.54 -4.19
C LEU A 44 -3.81 2.97 -4.86
N CYS A 45 -2.68 2.91 -4.17
CA CYS A 45 -1.43 2.37 -4.71
C CYS A 45 -1.59 0.91 -5.16
N ARG A 46 -2.26 0.09 -4.34
CA ARG A 46 -2.56 -1.31 -4.69
C ARG A 46 -3.45 -1.41 -5.93
N GLN A 47 -4.47 -0.55 -6.02
CA GLN A 47 -5.36 -0.53 -7.17
C GLN A 47 -4.61 -0.11 -8.45
N VAL A 48 -3.78 0.94 -8.35
CA VAL A 48 -2.96 1.41 -9.48
C VAL A 48 -1.94 0.37 -9.90
N SER A 49 -1.25 -0.28 -8.96
CA SER A 49 -0.32 -1.38 -9.24
C SER A 49 -0.98 -2.50 -10.05
N HIS A 50 -2.19 -2.90 -9.65
CA HIS A 50 -2.95 -3.93 -10.36
C HIS A 50 -3.33 -3.52 -11.78
N THR A 51 -3.88 -2.32 -11.94
CA THR A 51 -4.24 -1.77 -13.26
C THR A 51 -3.00 -1.68 -14.16
N LEU A 52 -1.89 -1.13 -13.67
CA LEU A 52 -0.66 -1.01 -14.45
C LEU A 52 -0.11 -2.38 -14.86
N SER A 53 -0.14 -3.37 -13.97
CA SER A 53 0.31 -4.73 -14.27
C SER A 53 -0.48 -5.33 -15.44
N TYR A 54 -1.80 -5.14 -15.47
CA TYR A 54 -2.62 -5.63 -16.58
C TYR A 54 -2.33 -4.92 -17.89
N VAL A 55 -2.30 -3.58 -17.87
CA VAL A 55 -2.12 -2.77 -19.07
C VAL A 55 -0.75 -3.03 -19.70
N LEU A 56 0.31 -3.10 -18.90
CA LEU A 56 1.66 -3.42 -19.39
C LEU A 56 1.73 -4.83 -20.00
N SER A 57 1.06 -5.82 -19.40
CA SER A 57 1.11 -7.21 -19.87
C SER A 57 0.33 -7.50 -21.17
N GLY A 58 -0.66 -6.67 -21.53
CA GLY A 58 -1.64 -7.03 -22.55
C GLY A 58 -2.09 -5.93 -23.51
N GLU A 59 -2.00 -4.65 -23.14
CA GLU A 59 -2.54 -3.55 -23.94
C GLU A 59 -1.45 -2.64 -24.54
N CYS A 60 -0.19 -2.87 -24.23
CA CYS A 60 0.93 -2.18 -24.86
C CYS A 60 1.35 -2.91 -26.15
N ASP A 61 1.43 -2.18 -27.26
CA ASP A 61 1.91 -2.68 -28.57
C ASP A 61 3.44 -2.72 -28.67
N ASP A 62 4.16 -2.69 -27.54
CA ASP A 62 5.62 -2.69 -27.48
C ASP A 62 6.09 -3.89 -26.65
N ASP A 63 6.86 -4.79 -27.29
CA ASP A 63 7.38 -6.00 -26.66
C ASP A 63 8.26 -5.68 -25.44
N THR A 64 9.02 -4.58 -25.46
CA THR A 64 9.84 -4.15 -24.32
C THR A 64 8.96 -3.70 -23.16
N LEU A 65 7.79 -3.09 -23.40
CA LEU A 65 6.89 -2.72 -22.31
C LEU A 65 6.18 -3.94 -21.74
N ARG A 66 5.97 -4.96 -22.57
CA ARG A 66 5.34 -6.22 -22.19
C ARG A 66 6.22 -7.12 -21.32
N SER A 67 7.54 -7.01 -21.46
CA SER A 67 8.51 -7.68 -20.59
C SER A 67 8.69 -6.99 -19.23
N LEU A 68 8.10 -5.81 -19.00
CA LEU A 68 8.17 -5.12 -17.71
C LEU A 68 7.11 -5.62 -16.75
N TYR A 69 7.47 -5.70 -15.47
CA TYR A 69 6.53 -5.85 -14.37
C TYR A 69 6.63 -4.69 -13.38
N VAL A 70 5.52 -4.45 -12.67
CA VAL A 70 5.45 -3.43 -11.63
C VAL A 70 5.87 -4.07 -10.31
N GLU A 71 6.95 -3.57 -9.73
CA GLU A 71 7.48 -4.06 -8.46
C GLU A 71 6.82 -3.39 -7.27
N SER A 72 6.79 -2.05 -7.28
CA SER A 72 6.14 -1.26 -6.24
C SER A 72 5.45 -0.05 -6.81
N VAL A 73 4.42 0.42 -6.10
CA VAL A 73 3.78 1.70 -6.34
C VAL A 73 3.67 2.41 -5.00
N ASP A 74 4.39 3.52 -4.87
CA ASP A 74 4.51 4.25 -3.62
C ASP A 74 4.04 5.69 -3.78
N PRO A 75 3.38 6.28 -2.77
CA PRO A 75 3.00 7.69 -2.81
C PRO A 75 4.23 8.59 -2.65
N ALA A 76 4.32 9.69 -3.41
CA ALA A 76 5.48 10.58 -3.36
C ALA A 76 5.14 12.05 -3.65
N PRO A 77 4.94 12.97 -2.68
CA PRO A 77 4.85 12.85 -1.22
C PRO A 77 3.42 12.65 -0.68
N ASP A 78 2.41 12.69 -1.57
CA ASP A 78 1.00 12.45 -1.27
C ASP A 78 0.34 11.61 -2.39
N SER A 79 -0.92 11.23 -2.21
CA SER A 79 -1.69 10.46 -3.22
C SER A 79 -1.97 11.21 -4.54
N SER A 80 -1.39 12.40 -4.76
CA SER A 80 -1.49 13.12 -6.03
C SER A 80 -0.42 12.68 -7.05
N ARG A 81 0.67 12.07 -6.58
CA ARG A 81 1.76 11.54 -7.39
C ARG A 81 2.16 10.17 -6.88
N LEU A 82 2.38 9.25 -7.80
CA LEU A 82 2.79 7.88 -7.50
C LEU A 82 4.13 7.61 -8.17
N LEU A 83 5.07 7.12 -7.37
CA LEU A 83 6.31 6.53 -7.84
C LEU A 83 6.01 5.08 -8.19
N VAL A 84 6.23 4.73 -9.45
CA VAL A 84 6.07 3.38 -9.98
C VAL A 84 7.46 2.82 -10.22
N THR A 85 7.83 1.81 -9.44
CA THR A 85 9.06 1.06 -9.63
C THR A 85 8.77 -0.11 -10.55
N VAL A 86 9.51 -0.20 -11.64
CA VAL A 86 9.39 -1.26 -12.64
C VAL A 86 10.72 -1.96 -12.85
N SER A 87 10.63 -3.25 -13.19
CA SER A 87 11.78 -4.10 -13.48
C SER A 87 11.46 -4.99 -14.69
N SER A 88 12.49 -5.39 -15.43
CA SER A 88 12.32 -6.35 -16.53
C SER A 88 12.18 -7.76 -15.97
N LEU A 89 11.26 -8.53 -16.55
CA LEU A 89 11.04 -9.94 -16.20
C LEU A 89 12.25 -10.80 -16.58
N ASP A 90 12.91 -10.43 -17.69
CA ASP A 90 14.10 -11.11 -18.20
C ASP A 90 15.34 -10.51 -17.53
N LYS A 91 16.04 -11.32 -16.73
CA LYS A 91 17.26 -10.89 -16.02
C LYS A 91 18.41 -10.53 -16.96
N GLU A 92 18.38 -11.06 -18.18
CA GLU A 92 19.38 -10.83 -19.22
C GLU A 92 19.02 -9.65 -20.13
N ASP A 93 17.89 -8.99 -19.89
CA ASP A 93 17.48 -7.82 -20.66
C ASP A 93 18.39 -6.62 -20.30
N ASP A 94 19.36 -6.35 -21.18
CA ASP A 94 20.27 -5.21 -21.07
C ASP A 94 19.74 -3.95 -21.75
N THR A 95 18.41 -3.88 -21.98
CA THR A 95 17.80 -2.64 -22.47
C THR A 95 18.13 -1.50 -21.50
N PRO A 96 18.72 -0.38 -21.98
CA PRO A 96 19.12 0.70 -21.10
C PRO A 96 17.89 1.36 -20.49
N ALA A 97 17.98 1.70 -19.20
CA ALA A 97 16.87 2.27 -18.44
C ALA A 97 16.27 3.53 -19.10
N ILE A 98 17.08 4.31 -19.82
CA ILE A 98 16.63 5.51 -20.52
C ILE A 98 15.68 5.21 -21.69
N ASP A 99 15.88 4.10 -22.39
CA ASP A 99 15.01 3.69 -23.50
C ASP A 99 13.68 3.19 -22.95
N ILE A 100 13.72 2.42 -21.86
CA ILE A 100 12.52 2.00 -21.13
C ILE A 100 11.73 3.22 -20.64
N LEU A 101 12.40 4.19 -20.01
CA LEU A 101 11.77 5.43 -19.54
C LEU A 101 11.17 6.24 -20.69
N THR A 102 11.84 6.27 -21.86
CA THR A 102 11.33 6.96 -23.05
C THR A 102 10.07 6.30 -23.59
N LYS A 103 10.05 4.97 -23.67
CA LYS A 103 8.87 4.19 -24.07
C LYS A 103 7.71 4.38 -23.08
N LEU A 104 8.00 4.31 -21.77
CA LEU A 104 7.00 4.58 -20.73
C LEU A 104 6.44 5.99 -20.80
N ALA A 105 7.29 7.00 -21.06
CA ALA A 105 6.86 8.39 -21.24
C ALA A 105 5.89 8.53 -22.42
N ALA A 106 6.14 7.83 -23.54
CA ALA A 106 5.27 7.85 -24.71
C ALA A 106 3.87 7.25 -24.42
N VAL A 107 3.80 6.19 -23.62
CA VAL A 107 2.52 5.53 -23.26
C VAL A 107 1.87 6.07 -21.99
N THR A 108 2.51 7.00 -21.27
CA THR A 108 2.02 7.51 -19.98
C THR A 108 0.60 8.08 -20.07
N GLY A 109 0.24 8.72 -21.19
CA GLY A 109 -1.12 9.21 -21.40
C GLY A 109 -2.18 8.10 -21.38
N LYS A 110 -1.89 6.98 -22.06
CA LYS A 110 -2.74 5.79 -22.08
C LYS A 110 -2.82 5.16 -20.68
N LEU A 111 -1.66 4.93 -20.05
CA LEU A 111 -1.60 4.37 -18.68
C LEU A 111 -2.44 5.18 -17.70
N ARG A 112 -2.37 6.51 -17.78
CA ARG A 112 -3.17 7.40 -16.94
C ARG A 112 -4.67 7.34 -17.24
N SER A 113 -5.05 7.15 -18.51
CA SER A 113 -6.46 6.97 -18.90
C SER A 113 -7.03 5.70 -18.27
N GLU A 114 -6.31 4.58 -18.36
CA GLU A 114 -6.73 3.31 -17.77
C GLU A 114 -6.81 3.38 -16.24
N ILE A 115 -5.83 4.04 -15.61
CA ILE A 115 -5.89 4.30 -14.17
C ILE A 115 -7.12 5.13 -13.82
N ALA A 116 -7.40 6.20 -14.57
CA ALA A 116 -8.55 7.07 -14.33
C ALA A 116 -9.87 6.31 -14.41
N ALA A 117 -10.00 5.37 -15.35
CA ALA A 117 -11.16 4.50 -15.48
C ALA A 117 -11.29 3.52 -14.31
N SER A 118 -10.16 3.05 -13.77
CA SER A 118 -10.15 2.07 -12.68
C SER A 118 -10.41 2.67 -11.29
N ILE A 119 -10.05 3.93 -11.03
CA ILE A 119 -10.10 4.54 -9.68
C ILE A 119 -11.32 5.43 -9.46
N SER A 120 -11.83 5.50 -8.22
CA SER A 120 -12.99 6.34 -7.85
C SER A 120 -12.63 7.78 -7.46
N ARG A 121 -11.59 8.37 -8.06
CA ARG A 121 -11.05 9.69 -7.64
C ARG A 121 -11.25 10.74 -8.71
N ARG A 122 -11.59 11.96 -8.30
CA ARG A 122 -11.79 13.11 -9.20
C ARG A 122 -10.54 13.47 -10.02
N LYS A 123 -9.33 13.27 -9.47
CA LYS A 123 -8.06 13.58 -10.15
C LYS A 123 -7.18 12.35 -10.22
N THR A 124 -6.81 11.97 -11.44
CA THR A 124 -5.83 10.92 -11.73
C THR A 124 -4.44 11.34 -11.23
N PRO A 125 -3.74 10.47 -10.49
CA PRO A 125 -2.40 10.80 -10.01
C PRO A 125 -1.40 10.98 -11.17
N GLU A 126 -0.36 11.77 -10.93
CA GLU A 126 0.83 11.78 -11.78
C GLU A 126 1.67 10.54 -11.53
N LEU A 127 2.26 9.99 -12.60
CA LEU A 127 3.12 8.83 -12.54
C LEU A 127 4.56 9.28 -12.74
N ILE A 128 5.43 8.84 -11.84
CA ILE A 128 6.88 8.98 -11.94
C ILE A 128 7.42 7.56 -12.00
N PHE A 129 8.29 7.28 -12.96
CA PHE A 129 8.82 5.94 -13.17
C PHE A 129 10.24 5.84 -12.64
N ASN A 130 10.54 4.74 -11.96
CA ASN A 130 11.86 4.33 -11.57
C ASN A 130 12.11 2.93 -12.14
N VAL A 131 13.19 2.77 -12.90
CA VAL A 131 13.56 1.48 -13.48
C VAL A 131 14.68 0.91 -12.62
N VAL A 132 14.44 -0.26 -12.03
CA VAL A 132 15.43 -0.99 -11.24
C VAL A 132 15.83 -2.27 -11.97
N ARG A 133 17.12 -2.62 -11.87
CA ARG A 133 17.60 -3.91 -12.34
C ARG A 133 17.42 -4.92 -11.22
N HIS A 134 17.11 -6.16 -11.60
CA HIS A 134 16.86 -7.23 -10.63
C HIS A 134 18.10 -7.57 -9.77
N GLU A 135 19.29 -7.09 -10.16
CA GLU A 135 20.54 -7.23 -9.41
C GLU A 135 20.68 -6.21 -8.25
N ASP A 136 20.00 -5.07 -8.33
CA ASP A 136 20.14 -3.96 -7.37
C ASP A 136 19.20 -4.08 -6.15
N LEU A 137 18.36 -5.12 -6.12
CA LEU A 137 17.46 -5.36 -4.99
C LEU A 137 18.20 -6.09 -3.86
N PRO A 138 18.24 -5.55 -2.63
CA PRO A 138 18.56 -6.38 -1.48
C PRO A 138 17.52 -7.51 -1.43
N LYS A 139 18.00 -8.75 -1.56
CA LYS A 139 17.15 -9.94 -1.46
C LYS A 139 16.30 -9.81 -0.20
N PRO A 140 14.97 -10.04 -0.25
CA PRO A 140 14.22 -10.20 0.97
C PRO A 140 14.87 -11.38 1.70
N GLU A 141 15.48 -11.09 2.84
CA GLU A 141 16.00 -12.06 3.78
C GLU A 141 14.84 -13.01 4.06
N THR A 142 14.86 -14.15 3.37
CA THR A 142 13.89 -15.22 3.58
C THR A 142 14.21 -15.69 4.97
N GLY A 143 13.39 -15.26 5.94
CA GLY A 143 13.51 -15.70 7.32
C GLY A 143 13.53 -17.22 7.30
N GLU A 144 14.70 -17.77 7.58
CA GLU A 144 14.90 -19.19 7.80
C GLU A 144 13.90 -19.60 8.89
N LEU A 145 12.88 -20.35 8.47
CA LEU A 145 12.14 -21.19 9.38
C LEU A 145 13.16 -22.17 9.92
N THR A 146 13.59 -21.91 11.15
CA THR A 146 14.33 -22.86 11.96
C THR A 146 13.39 -24.04 12.25
N GLU A 147 13.36 -25.01 11.34
CA GLU A 147 13.01 -26.38 11.70
C GLU A 147 14.16 -26.89 12.58
N GLY A 148 14.04 -26.62 13.88
CA GLY A 148 14.85 -27.25 14.90
C GLY A 148 14.37 -28.67 15.11
N GLU A 149 15.21 -29.59 14.67
CA GLU A 149 15.23 -31.03 14.97
C GLU A 149 15.03 -31.36 16.46
N GLU A 150 14.45 -32.55 16.66
CA GLU A 150 14.76 -33.55 17.70
C GLU A 150 14.90 -33.14 19.18
N LEU A 151 14.02 -33.70 20.01
CA LEU A 151 14.40 -34.19 21.34
C LEU A 151 13.74 -35.56 21.58
N ASP A 152 14.57 -36.48 22.05
CA ASP A 152 14.40 -37.92 22.33
C ASP A 152 13.13 -38.36 23.08
#